data_AF-A0A951A9K5-F1
#
_entry.id   AF-A0A951A9K5-F1
#
_cell.length_a   1.000
_cell.length_b   1.000
_cell.length_c   1.000
_cell.angle_alpha   90.00
_cell.angle_beta   90.00
_cell.angle_gamma   90.00
#
_symmetry.space_group_name_H-M   'P 1'
#
loop_
_entity.id
_entity.type
_entity.pdbx_description
1 polymer ?
#
loop_
_entity_poly.entity_id
_entity_poly.type
_entity_poly.pdbx_seq_one_letter_code
_entity_poly.pdbx_strand_id
1 'polypeptide(L)'
;MVERKREEADAARAALERQREQTRAEYEKTVLTDLAKAEQQASQSGQELVKAAQKAQLQTLRAPIDGTVQQLAVHTLGGVVTPAQPVLVIVPDQAGLVVEARIENKDIGFVHAGQQAEVKVESFNFTRYGLIHGTVLGISRDAVTEDQKVSP
;
A
#
# COMPACT_ATOMS: atom_id res chain seq x y z
N MET A 1 -40.60 -36.31 -65.38
CA MET A 1 -39.12 -36.07 -65.36
C MET A 1 -38.77 -34.71 -64.77
N VAL A 2 -39.58 -33.66 -64.98
CA VAL A 2 -39.33 -32.30 -64.46
C VAL A 2 -39.53 -32.18 -62.94
N GLU A 3 -40.52 -32.87 -62.36
CA GLU A 3 -40.78 -32.84 -60.90
C GLU A 3 -39.62 -33.43 -60.08
N ARG A 4 -39.09 -34.59 -60.49
CA ARG A 4 -37.93 -35.21 -59.82
C ARG A 4 -36.70 -34.29 -59.78
N LYS A 5 -36.45 -33.56 -60.88
CA LYS A 5 -35.36 -32.58 -60.94
C LYS A 5 -35.60 -31.35 -60.06
N ARG A 6 -36.85 -30.99 -59.78
CA ARG A 6 -37.21 -29.92 -58.83
C ARG A 6 -36.96 -30.37 -57.39
N GLU A 7 -37.43 -31.56 -57.01
CA GLU A 7 -37.18 -32.12 -55.67
C GLU A 7 -35.68 -32.26 -55.37
N GLU A 8 -34.89 -32.77 -56.31
CA GLU A 8 -33.43 -32.86 -56.15
C GLU A 8 -32.78 -31.48 -55.99
N ALA A 9 -33.24 -30.48 -56.75
CA ALA A 9 -32.73 -29.11 -56.65
C ALA A 9 -33.12 -28.44 -55.33
N ASP A 10 -34.34 -28.68 -54.82
CA ASP A 10 -34.81 -28.14 -53.55
C ASP A 10 -34.10 -28.80 -52.36
N ALA A 11 -33.88 -30.13 -52.43
CA ALA A 11 -33.07 -30.85 -51.43
C ALA A 11 -31.61 -30.36 -51.43
N ALA A 12 -31.02 -30.11 -52.60
CA ALA A 12 -29.67 -29.56 -52.71
C ALA A 12 -29.57 -28.14 -52.15
N ARG A 13 -30.58 -27.29 -52.39
CA ARG A 13 -30.66 -25.94 -51.79
C ARG A 13 -30.75 -26.01 -50.27
N ALA A 14 -31.62 -26.85 -49.73
CA ALA A 14 -31.78 -27.00 -48.28
C ALA A 14 -30.53 -27.58 -47.60
N ALA A 15 -29.74 -28.40 -48.31
CA ALA A 15 -28.45 -28.87 -47.81
C ALA A 15 -27.40 -27.74 -47.78
N LEU A 16 -27.33 -26.94 -48.85
CA LEU A 16 -26.42 -25.78 -48.92
C LEU A 16 -26.77 -24.70 -47.90
N GLU A 17 -28.05 -24.44 -47.64
CA GLU A 17 -28.50 -23.50 -46.61
C GLU A 17 -28.07 -23.95 -45.21
N ARG A 18 -28.29 -25.22 -44.86
CA ARG A 18 -27.82 -25.80 -43.60
C ARG A 18 -26.31 -25.73 -43.45
N GLN A 19 -25.56 -26.05 -44.51
CA GLN A 19 -24.11 -25.93 -44.51
C GLN A 19 -23.67 -24.48 -44.30
N ARG A 20 -24.34 -23.52 -44.95
CA ARG A 20 -24.03 -22.09 -44.78
C ARG A 20 -24.31 -21.60 -43.35
N GLU A 21 -25.42 -22.01 -42.76
CA GLU A 21 -25.76 -21.69 -41.37
C GLU A 21 -24.76 -22.29 -40.39
N GLN A 22 -24.39 -23.55 -40.60
CA GLN A 22 -23.39 -24.22 -39.75
C GLN A 22 -22.02 -23.52 -39.84
N THR A 23 -21.53 -23.26 -41.05
CA THR A 23 -20.26 -22.54 -41.24
C THR A 23 -20.32 -21.14 -40.63
N ARG A 24 -21.45 -20.44 -40.74
CA ARG A 24 -21.64 -19.13 -40.12
C ARG A 24 -21.59 -19.21 -38.59
N ALA A 25 -22.30 -20.15 -37.99
CA ALA A 25 -22.32 -20.34 -36.54
C ALA A 25 -20.93 -20.74 -36.01
N GLU A 26 -20.20 -21.60 -36.72
CA GLU A 26 -18.83 -21.98 -36.39
C GLU A 26 -17.88 -20.78 -36.49
N TYR A 27 -18.03 -19.94 -37.52
CA TYR A 27 -17.24 -18.72 -37.68
C TYR A 27 -17.52 -17.71 -36.55
N GLU A 28 -18.80 -17.43 -36.26
CA GLU A 28 -19.21 -16.54 -35.18
C GLU A 28 -18.67 -17.02 -33.82
N LYS A 29 -18.76 -18.33 -33.55
CA LYS A 29 -18.19 -18.93 -32.34
C LYS A 29 -16.68 -18.75 -32.27
N THR A 30 -15.98 -18.95 -33.38
CA THR A 30 -14.51 -18.80 -33.44
C THR A 30 -14.11 -17.36 -33.16
N VAL A 31 -14.76 -16.39 -33.80
CA VAL A 31 -14.52 -14.96 -33.58
C VAL A 31 -14.75 -14.56 -32.12
N LEU A 32 -15.83 -15.02 -31.49
CA LEU A 32 -16.11 -14.74 -30.07
C LEU A 32 -15.07 -15.39 -29.14
N THR A 33 -14.59 -16.58 -29.49
CA THR A 33 -13.55 -17.28 -28.72
C THR A 33 -12.21 -16.56 -28.82
N ASP A 34 -11.84 -16.12 -30.02
CA ASP A 34 -10.62 -15.35 -30.26
C ASP A 34 -10.67 -13.99 -29.58
N LEU A 35 -11.83 -13.31 -29.61
CA LEU A 35 -12.05 -12.06 -28.89
C LEU A 35 -11.87 -12.25 -27.38
N ALA A 36 -12.54 -13.24 -26.79
CA ALA A 36 -12.42 -13.53 -25.36
C ALA A 36 -10.98 -13.87 -24.97
N LYS A 37 -10.25 -14.61 -25.81
CA LYS A 37 -8.84 -14.93 -25.60
C LYS A 37 -7.96 -13.68 -25.68
N ALA A 38 -8.18 -12.81 -26.65
CA ALA A 38 -7.45 -11.56 -26.79
C ALA A 38 -7.72 -10.61 -25.61
N GLU A 39 -8.97 -10.51 -25.14
CA GLU A 39 -9.33 -9.73 -23.95
C GLU A 39 -8.66 -10.27 -22.69
N GLN A 40 -8.66 -11.61 -22.51
CA GLN A 40 -7.97 -12.24 -21.40
C GLN A 40 -6.47 -11.96 -21.44
N GLN A 41 -5.83 -12.07 -22.60
CA GLN A 41 -4.41 -11.75 -22.77
C GLN A 41 -4.12 -10.27 -22.48
N ALA A 42 -4.96 -9.35 -22.99
CA ALA A 42 -4.82 -7.92 -22.70
C ALA A 42 -4.94 -7.63 -21.21
N SER A 43 -5.89 -8.26 -20.51
CA SER A 43 -6.04 -8.14 -19.06
C SER A 43 -4.83 -8.67 -18.30
N GLN A 44 -4.29 -9.82 -18.71
CA GLN A 44 -3.10 -10.41 -18.09
C GLN A 44 -1.87 -9.52 -18.27
N SER A 45 -1.60 -9.06 -19.49
CA SER A 45 -0.50 -8.14 -19.77
C SER A 45 -0.67 -6.80 -19.05
N GLY A 46 -1.90 -6.30 -18.92
CA GLY A 46 -2.19 -5.11 -18.11
C GLY A 46 -1.81 -5.28 -16.64
N GLN A 47 -2.12 -6.43 -16.03
CA GLN A 47 -1.73 -6.73 -14.66
C GLN A 47 -0.21 -6.88 -14.50
N GLU A 48 0.46 -7.50 -15.48
CA GLU A 48 1.92 -7.60 -15.49
C GLU A 48 2.59 -6.23 -15.55
N LEU A 49 2.06 -5.30 -16.36
CA LEU A 49 2.53 -3.92 -16.43
C LEU A 49 2.38 -3.19 -15.10
N VAL A 50 1.21 -3.32 -14.43
CA VAL A 50 0.99 -2.72 -13.11
C VAL A 50 2.00 -3.27 -12.09
N LYS A 51 2.21 -4.59 -12.07
CA LYS A 51 3.17 -5.25 -11.18
C LYS A 51 4.61 -4.79 -11.44
N ALA A 52 5.00 -4.68 -12.71
CA ALA A 52 6.32 -4.20 -13.10
C ALA A 52 6.52 -2.73 -12.70
N ALA A 53 5.51 -1.88 -12.91
CA ALA A 53 5.54 -0.47 -12.53
C ALA A 53 5.67 -0.29 -11.01
N GLN A 54 4.90 -1.04 -10.22
CA GLN A 54 5.03 -1.04 -8.75
C GLN A 54 6.42 -1.48 -8.31
N LYS A 55 6.97 -2.54 -8.90
CA LYS A 55 8.32 -3.01 -8.60
C LYS A 55 9.37 -1.93 -8.91
N ALA A 56 9.24 -1.23 -10.04
CA ALA A 56 10.14 -0.16 -10.43
C ALA A 56 10.06 1.04 -9.45
N GLN A 57 8.86 1.40 -8.98
CA GLN A 57 8.69 2.44 -7.97
C GLN A 57 9.38 2.09 -6.66
N LEU A 58 9.30 0.82 -6.23
CA LEU A 58 9.94 0.34 -5.00
C LEU A 58 11.47 0.26 -5.08
N GLN A 59 12.08 0.35 -6.27
CA GLN A 59 13.54 0.41 -6.42
C GLN A 59 14.10 1.77 -6.00
N THR A 60 13.27 2.82 -5.97
CA THR A 60 13.68 4.16 -5.53
C THR A 60 13.02 4.47 -4.20
N LEU A 61 13.78 4.40 -3.12
CA LEU A 61 13.30 4.82 -1.80
C LEU A 61 13.25 6.35 -1.74
N ARG A 62 12.07 6.89 -1.43
CA ARG A 62 11.84 8.32 -1.21
C ARG A 62 11.39 8.55 0.22
N ALA A 63 11.80 9.67 0.80
CA ALA A 63 11.32 10.11 2.10
C ALA A 63 9.81 10.39 2.03
N PRO A 64 8.99 9.86 2.96
CA PRO A 64 7.56 10.17 3.00
C PRO A 64 7.26 11.56 3.58
N ILE A 65 8.22 12.15 4.29
CA ILE A 65 8.10 13.43 4.99
C ILE A 65 9.41 14.22 4.88
N ASP A 66 9.30 15.54 4.95
CA ASP A 66 10.46 16.42 5.06
C ASP A 66 11.09 16.28 6.45
N GLY A 67 12.42 16.22 6.50
CA GLY A 67 13.14 16.02 7.74
C GLY A 67 14.63 15.76 7.54
N THR A 68 15.32 15.59 8.66
CA THR A 68 16.75 15.28 8.70
C THR A 68 16.99 13.78 8.84
N VAL A 69 17.89 13.21 8.03
CA VAL A 69 18.31 11.79 8.13
C VAL A 69 19.25 11.64 9.31
N GLN A 70 18.86 10.89 10.35
CA GLN A 70 19.67 10.70 11.56
C GLN A 70 20.50 9.41 11.53
N GLN A 71 19.95 8.34 10.96
CA GLN A 71 20.62 7.04 10.87
C GLN A 71 20.51 6.50 9.45
N LEU A 72 21.63 6.07 8.88
CA LEU A 72 21.70 5.37 7.60
C LEU A 72 22.28 3.98 7.85
N ALA A 73 21.42 2.96 7.90
CA ALA A 73 21.83 1.58 8.19
C ALA A 73 22.61 0.96 7.04
N VAL A 74 22.36 1.41 5.80
CA VAL A 74 22.96 0.86 4.58
C VAL A 74 23.68 1.97 3.83
N HIS A 75 25.01 1.92 3.83
CA HIS A 75 25.87 2.93 3.21
C HIS A 75 26.85 2.32 2.19
N THR A 76 26.64 1.06 1.79
CA THR A 76 27.53 0.32 0.89
C THR A 76 26.91 0.14 -0.50
N LEU A 77 27.67 0.50 -1.53
CA LEU A 77 27.29 0.27 -2.93
C LEU A 77 27.28 -1.24 -3.20
N GLY A 78 26.12 -1.77 -3.64
CA GLY A 78 25.93 -3.20 -3.87
C GLY A 78 25.51 -4.00 -2.63
N GLY A 79 25.25 -3.36 -1.49
CA GLY A 79 24.65 -4.00 -0.33
C GLY A 79 23.23 -4.51 -0.64
N VAL A 80 22.93 -5.74 -0.25
CA VAL A 80 21.59 -6.33 -0.38
C VAL A 80 20.78 -6.00 0.87
N VAL A 81 19.56 -5.49 0.68
CA VAL A 81 18.60 -5.23 1.76
C VAL A 81 17.48 -6.25 1.74
N THR A 82 17.06 -6.74 2.91
CA THR A 82 15.91 -7.64 3.01
C THR A 82 14.61 -6.85 3.19
N PRO A 83 13.45 -7.44 2.84
CA PRO A 83 12.16 -6.84 3.15
C PRO A 83 12.04 -6.54 4.65
N ALA A 84 11.46 -5.39 4.99
CA ALA A 84 11.29 -4.88 6.35
C ALA A 84 12.59 -4.54 7.11
N GLN A 85 13.76 -4.60 6.45
CA GLN A 85 14.98 -4.07 7.05
C GLN A 85 14.92 -2.54 7.09
N PRO A 86 15.11 -1.90 8.26
CA PRO A 86 15.20 -0.45 8.34
C PRO A 86 16.45 0.02 7.59
N VAL A 87 16.26 0.90 6.60
CA VAL A 87 17.35 1.42 5.77
C VAL A 87 17.83 2.77 6.29
N LEU A 88 16.89 3.63 6.69
CA LEU A 88 17.16 4.97 7.19
C LEU A 88 16.08 5.41 8.19
N VAL A 89 16.45 6.34 9.08
CA VAL A 89 15.54 7.00 10.03
C VAL A 89 15.53 8.50 9.74
N ILE A 90 14.33 9.05 9.54
CA ILE A 90 14.09 10.49 9.30
C ILE A 90 13.45 11.10 10.53
N VAL A 91 14.00 12.22 10.99
CA VAL A 91 13.40 13.05 12.03
C VAL A 91 12.72 14.24 11.33
N PRO A 92 11.39 14.41 11.46
CA PRO A 92 10.67 15.50 10.80
C PRO A 92 11.11 16.87 11.32
N ASP A 93 11.24 17.86 10.42
CA ASP A 93 11.67 19.22 10.79
C ASP A 93 10.58 19.99 11.57
N GLN A 94 9.31 19.65 11.36
CA GLN A 94 8.16 20.24 12.06
C GLN A 94 7.47 19.27 13.02
N ALA A 95 8.23 18.36 13.64
CA ALA A 95 7.69 17.55 14.71
C ALA A 95 7.39 18.42 15.94
N GLY A 96 6.12 18.44 16.37
CA GLY A 96 5.79 18.95 17.70
C GLY A 96 6.54 18.12 18.74
N LEU A 97 7.22 18.79 19.68
CA LEU A 97 7.93 18.10 20.75
C LEU A 97 6.91 17.50 21.72
N VAL A 98 6.90 16.17 21.82
CA VAL A 98 6.11 15.44 22.81
C VAL A 98 7.07 14.87 23.84
N VAL A 99 6.77 15.10 25.11
CA VAL A 99 7.54 14.56 26.23
C VAL A 99 6.71 13.47 26.89
N GLU A 100 7.25 12.26 26.94
CA GLU A 100 6.69 11.19 27.75
C GLU A 100 7.27 11.27 29.16
N ALA A 101 6.39 11.48 30.15
CA ALA A 101 6.75 11.52 31.55
C ALA A 101 6.05 10.39 32.30
N ARG A 102 6.77 9.74 33.22
CA ARG A 102 6.21 8.73 34.12
C ARG A 102 5.77 9.39 35.42
N ILE A 103 4.59 9.03 35.88
CA ILE A 103 3.98 9.53 37.12
C ILE A 103 3.69 8.32 37.98
N GLU A 104 3.90 8.45 39.29
CA GLU A 104 3.57 7.37 40.23
C GLU A 104 2.06 7.13 40.28
N ASN A 105 1.64 5.88 40.45
CA ASN A 105 0.21 5.51 40.52
C ASN A 105 -0.56 6.26 41.62
N LYS A 106 0.11 6.68 42.69
CA LYS A 106 -0.50 7.48 43.76
C LYS A 106 -0.87 8.90 43.32
N ASP A 107 -0.16 9.44 42.33
CA ASP A 107 -0.27 10.83 41.89
C ASP A 107 -1.09 10.98 40.60
N ILE A 108 -1.40 9.88 39.90
CA ILE A 108 -2.20 9.88 38.65
C ILE A 108 -3.59 10.51 38.83
N GLY A 109 -4.17 10.41 40.02
CA GLY A 109 -5.50 10.97 40.33
C GLY A 109 -5.55 12.50 40.32
N PHE A 110 -4.40 13.17 40.38
CA PHE A 110 -4.30 14.63 40.39
C PHE A 110 -3.97 15.24 39.03
N VAL A 111 -3.64 14.40 38.04
CA VAL A 111 -3.26 14.84 36.70
C VAL A 111 -4.40 14.59 35.72
N HIS A 112 -4.66 15.57 34.86
CA HIS A 112 -5.74 15.51 33.87
C HIS A 112 -5.27 16.06 32.52
N ALA A 113 -5.83 15.53 31.43
CA ALA A 113 -5.60 16.05 30.10
C ALA A 113 -6.06 17.53 30.00
N GLY A 114 -5.29 18.37 29.32
CA GLY A 114 -5.52 19.80 29.20
C GLY A 114 -4.89 20.67 30.31
N GLN A 115 -4.29 20.07 31.34
CA GLN A 115 -3.57 20.83 32.36
C GLN A 115 -2.31 21.47 31.79
N GLN A 116 -2.02 22.70 32.21
CA GLN A 116 -0.76 23.39 31.92
C GLN A 116 0.36 22.72 32.70
N ALA A 117 1.48 22.47 32.03
CA ALA A 117 2.67 21.87 32.60
C ALA A 117 3.89 22.73 32.29
N GLU A 118 4.83 22.81 33.22
CA GLU A 118 6.12 23.46 33.02
C GLU A 118 7.21 22.39 33.06
N VAL A 119 7.95 22.27 31.97
CA VAL A 119 9.01 21.28 31.82
C VAL A 119 10.36 21.97 32.00
N LYS A 120 11.13 21.47 32.97
CA LYS A 120 12.51 21.88 33.21
C LYS A 120 13.46 20.80 32.71
N VAL A 121 14.32 21.14 31.76
CA VAL A 121 15.33 20.22 31.22
C VAL A 121 16.60 20.34 32.06
N GLU A 122 16.96 19.28 32.79
CA GLU A 122 18.10 19.31 33.72
C GLU A 122 19.45 19.54 33.03
N SER A 123 19.61 19.06 31.79
CA SER A 123 20.85 19.20 31.00
C SER A 123 21.13 20.63 30.51
N PHE A 124 20.17 21.56 30.66
CA PHE A 124 20.34 22.97 30.29
C PHE A 124 20.06 23.88 31.49
N ASN A 125 20.90 24.90 31.70
CA ASN A 125 20.70 25.84 32.80
C ASN A 125 19.40 26.66 32.57
N PHE A 126 18.36 26.35 33.36
CA PHE A 126 17.04 26.98 33.26
C PHE A 126 17.05 28.50 33.46
N THR A 127 18.03 29.06 34.18
CA THR A 127 18.19 30.51 34.35
C THR A 127 18.59 31.19 33.03
N ARG A 128 19.19 30.43 32.10
CA ARG A 128 19.61 30.93 30.78
C ARG A 128 18.60 30.59 29.67
N TYR A 129 17.99 29.41 29.72
CA TYR A 129 17.13 28.89 28.64
C TYR A 129 15.63 28.89 28.97
N GLY A 130 15.24 29.18 30.22
CA GLY A 130 13.85 29.28 30.64
C GLY A 130 13.17 27.94 30.93
N LEU A 131 11.84 28.00 31.11
CA LEU A 131 10.94 26.87 31.29
C LEU A 131 10.20 26.60 29.97
N ILE A 132 10.00 25.33 29.64
CA ILE A 132 9.18 24.96 28.47
C ILE A 132 7.76 24.79 28.96
N HIS A 133 6.87 25.68 28.52
CA HIS A 133 5.44 25.53 28.78
C HIS A 133 4.85 24.47 27.83
N GLY A 134 4.06 23.57 28.39
CA GLY A 134 3.38 22.51 27.66
C GLY A 134 1.98 22.27 28.21
N THR A 135 1.24 21.37 27.56
CA THR A 135 -0.08 20.96 28.00
C THR A 135 -0.14 19.45 28.01
N VAL A 136 -0.74 18.87 29.06
CA VAL A 136 -0.92 17.42 29.17
C VAL A 136 -1.85 16.95 28.05
N LEU A 137 -1.30 16.24 27.06
CA LEU A 137 -2.08 15.76 25.90
C LEU A 137 -3.02 14.62 26.30
N GLY A 138 -2.54 13.70 27.14
CA GLY A 138 -3.28 12.52 27.55
C GLY A 138 -2.55 11.76 28.64
N ILE A 139 -3.26 10.85 29.29
CA ILE A 139 -2.75 10.00 30.36
C ILE A 139 -3.07 8.56 29.97
N SER A 140 -2.04 7.73 29.91
CA SER A 140 -2.24 6.30 29.65
C SER A 140 -2.98 5.65 30.82
N ARG A 141 -3.92 4.76 30.51
CA ARG A 141 -4.66 3.98 31.52
C ARG A 141 -3.91 2.72 31.95
N ASP A 142 -2.81 2.42 31.26
CA ASP A 142 -2.01 1.23 31.50
C ASP A 142 -0.88 1.53 32.48
N ALA A 143 -0.80 0.74 33.54
CA ALA A 143 0.34 0.79 34.46
C ALA A 143 1.53 0.07 33.83
N VAL A 144 2.59 0.81 33.53
CA VAL A 144 3.84 0.23 33.01
C VAL A 144 4.71 -0.19 34.20
N THR A 145 4.83 -1.50 34.43
CA THR A 145 5.82 -2.05 35.36
C THR A 145 7.23 -1.96 34.76
N GLU A 146 8.22 -1.78 35.63
CA GLU A 146 9.62 -1.46 35.28
C GLU A 146 10.30 -2.47 34.32
N ASP A 147 9.72 -3.66 34.15
CA ASP A 147 10.19 -4.72 33.26
C ASP A 147 9.79 -4.56 31.78
N GLN A 148 8.84 -3.68 31.45
CA GLN A 148 8.49 -3.39 30.05
C GLN A 148 9.33 -2.22 29.52
N LYS A 149 10.61 -2.48 29.27
CA LYS A 149 11.39 -1.62 28.36
C LYS A 149 10.78 -1.74 26.95
N VAL A 150 10.18 -0.66 26.50
CA VAL A 150 9.84 -0.47 25.08
C VAL A 150 11.16 -0.45 24.32
N SER A 151 11.44 -1.52 23.58
CA SER A 151 12.54 -1.56 22.63
C SER A 151 12.30 -0.53 21.53
N PRO A 152 13.35 0.17 21.06
CA PRO A 152 13.24 1.20 20.03
C PRO A 152 12.77 0.65 18.68
#